data_AF-A0A2W6CYP4-F1
#
_entry.id   AF-A0A2W6CYP4-F1
#
_cell.length_a   1.000
_cell.length_b   1.000
_cell.length_c   1.000
_cell.angle_alpha   90.00
_cell.angle_beta   90.00
_cell.angle_gamma   90.00
#
_symmetry.space_group_name_H-M   'P 1'
#
loop_
_entity.id
_entity.type
_entity.pdbx_description
1 polymer ?
#
loop_
_entity_poly.entity_id
_entity_poly.type
_entity_poly.pdbx_seq_one_letter_code
_entity_poly.pdbx_strand_id
1 'polypeptide(L)' 'MGTPNYPADGLVVGRVFTTAGVHPYAEVTWGRRDIVMTNWRDGSINFEQRGVEFPDFWSVNAANIVTTK' A
#
# COMPACT_ATOMS: atom_id res chain seq x y z
N MET A 1 -11.81 13.75 22.45
CA MET A 1 -10.73 14.16 21.52
C MET A 1 -10.53 15.65 21.68
N GLY A 2 -9.31 16.12 21.95
CA GLY A 2 -9.00 17.55 22.10
C GLY A 2 -8.75 18.20 20.76
N THR A 3 -9.31 19.39 20.54
CA THR A 3 -8.98 20.23 19.38
C THR A 3 -7.49 20.59 19.42
N PRO A 4 -6.71 20.26 18.38
CA PRO A 4 -5.31 20.67 18.31
C PRO A 4 -5.21 22.21 18.37
N ASN A 5 -4.33 22.70 19.22
CA ASN A 5 -4.06 24.13 19.37
C ASN A 5 -3.08 24.57 18.28
N TYR A 6 -3.58 25.28 17.25
CA TYR A 6 -2.76 25.81 16.18
C TYR A 6 -2.37 27.27 16.49
N PRO A 7 -1.15 27.73 16.14
CA PRO A 7 -0.77 29.13 16.29
C PRO A 7 -1.67 30.04 15.45
N ALA A 8 -2.02 31.22 15.98
CA ALA A 8 -3.04 32.12 15.43
C ALA A 8 -2.76 32.60 13.99
N ASP A 9 -1.49 32.67 13.58
CA ASP A 9 -1.05 33.13 12.26
C ASP A 9 -0.45 32.01 11.38
N GLY A 10 -0.70 30.74 11.73
CA GLY A 10 -0.17 29.59 10.98
C GLY A 10 -1.09 29.12 9.84
N LEU A 11 -0.49 28.58 8.77
CA LEU A 11 -1.25 27.86 7.73
C LEU A 11 -1.84 26.57 8.31
N VAL A 12 -3.17 26.49 8.36
CA VAL A 12 -3.88 25.26 8.76
C VAL A 12 -4.12 24.39 7.54
N VAL A 13 -3.41 23.26 7.47
CA VAL A 13 -3.65 22.22 6.45
C VAL A 13 -4.56 21.14 7.04
N GLY A 14 -5.76 21.00 6.48
CA GLY A 14 -6.69 19.94 6.87
C GLY A 14 -6.22 18.55 6.43
N ARG A 15 -6.56 17.53 7.22
CA ARG A 15 -6.42 16.13 6.78
C ARG A 15 -7.55 15.80 5.82
N VAL A 16 -7.23 15.21 4.67
CA VAL A 16 -8.22 14.81 3.66
C VAL A 16 -8.42 13.29 3.64
N PHE A 17 -7.33 12.52 3.81
CA PHE A 17 -7.33 11.05 3.67
C PHE A 17 -6.81 10.29 4.90
N THR A 18 -6.62 10.97 6.04
CA THR A 18 -6.06 10.35 7.24
C THR A 18 -6.86 10.72 8.47
N THR A 19 -6.98 9.76 9.39
CA THR A 19 -7.66 9.97 10.67
C THR A 19 -6.64 10.35 11.74
N ALA A 20 -6.93 11.40 12.53
CA ALA A 20 -6.03 11.81 13.60
C ALA A 20 -5.87 10.70 14.65
N GLY A 21 -4.62 10.34 14.95
CA GLY A 21 -4.30 9.31 15.93
C GLY A 21 -4.38 7.87 15.41
N VAL A 22 -4.70 7.68 14.12
CA VAL A 22 -4.72 6.35 13.48
C VAL A 22 -3.51 6.23 12.55
N HIS A 23 -2.85 5.07 12.60
CA HIS A 23 -1.78 4.79 11.65
C HIS A 23 -2.41 4.47 10.28
N PRO A 24 -2.03 5.14 9.18
CA PRO A 24 -2.70 4.95 7.89
C PRO A 24 -2.73 3.50 7.38
N TYR A 25 -1.70 2.70 7.66
CA TYR A 25 -1.69 1.26 7.29
C TYR A 25 -2.65 0.39 8.12
N ALA A 26 -3.08 0.86 9.29
CA ALA A 26 -4.12 0.20 10.07
C ALA A 26 -5.53 0.52 9.55
N GLU A 27 -5.67 1.53 8.69
CA GLU A 27 -6.95 1.88 8.04
C GLU A 27 -7.21 1.04 6.77
N VAL A 28 -6.27 0.17 6.39
CA VAL A 28 -6.32 -0.64 5.17
C VAL A 28 -6.30 -2.13 5.51
N THR A 29 -7.15 -2.91 4.84
CA THR A 29 -7.11 -4.37 4.91
C THR A 29 -6.05 -4.91 3.95
N TRP A 30 -5.20 -5.80 4.44
CA TRP A 30 -4.10 -6.38 3.67
C TRP A 30 -4.40 -7.83 3.28
N GLY A 31 -4.14 -8.17 2.02
CA GLY A 31 -4.19 -9.52 1.49
C GLY A 31 -2.80 -9.98 1.03
N ARG A 32 -2.46 -11.23 1.28
CA ARG A 32 -1.20 -11.83 0.81
C ARG A 32 -1.35 -12.36 -0.61
N ARG A 33 -0.39 -12.06 -1.48
CA ARG A 33 -0.32 -12.60 -2.83
C ARG A 33 1.09 -13.07 -3.14
N ASP A 34 1.18 -14.21 -3.82
CA ASP A 34 2.42 -14.74 -4.37
C ASP A 34 2.56 -14.27 -5.81
N ILE A 35 3.70 -13.67 -6.16
CA ILE A 35 4.02 -13.22 -7.50
C ILE A 35 5.16 -14.08 -8.02
N VAL A 36 4.84 -14.93 -9.00
CA VAL A 36 5.78 -15.83 -9.65
C VAL A 36 5.76 -15.50 -11.14
N MET A 37 6.90 -15.02 -11.66
CA MET A 37 7.12 -14.86 -13.09
C MET A 37 8.05 -15.95 -13.59
N THR A 38 7.49 -16.82 -14.44
CA THR A 38 8.21 -17.88 -15.13
C THR A 38 8.67 -17.45 -16.51
N ASN A 39 9.89 -17.82 -16.87
CA ASN A 39 10.44 -17.72 -18.20
C ASN A 39 9.64 -18.61 -19.17
N TRP A 40 9.13 -18.05 -20.25
CA TRP A 40 8.38 -18.82 -21.24
C TRP A 40 9.26 -19.78 -22.06
N ARG A 41 10.59 -19.56 -22.10
CA ARG A 41 11.51 -20.30 -22.96
C ARG A 41 11.97 -21.62 -22.34
N ASP A 42 12.17 -21.66 -21.02
CA ASP A 42 12.69 -22.84 -20.30
C ASP A 42 11.88 -23.20 -19.05
N GLY A 43 10.81 -22.46 -18.74
CA GLY A 43 9.97 -22.69 -17.57
C GLY A 43 10.64 -22.33 -16.23
N SER A 44 11.86 -21.80 -16.25
CA SER A 44 12.57 -21.41 -15.04
C SER A 44 11.93 -20.17 -14.38
N ILE A 45 12.05 -20.06 -13.06
CA ILE A 45 11.56 -18.90 -12.31
C ILE A 45 12.58 -17.76 -12.48
N ASN A 46 12.18 -16.70 -13.17
CA ASN A 46 13.01 -15.50 -13.31
C ASN A 46 12.82 -14.52 -12.15
N PHE A 47 11.64 -14.53 -11.52
CA PHE A 47 11.33 -13.66 -10.40
C PHE A 47 10.25 -14.30 -9.51
N GLU A 48 10.48 -14.26 -8.20
CA GLU A 48 9.56 -14.79 -7.20
C GLU A 48 9.55 -13.88 -5.97
N GLN A 49 8.36 -13.43 -5.57
CA GLN A 49 8.10 -12.88 -4.25
C GLN A 49 6.86 -13.53 -3.67
N ARG A 50 7.04 -14.27 -2.59
CA ARG A 50 5.97 -14.97 -1.89
C ARG A 50 5.54 -14.22 -0.64
N GLY A 51 4.25 -14.29 -0.32
CA GLY A 51 3.67 -13.77 0.91
C GLY A 51 3.69 -12.24 1.02
N VAL A 52 3.76 -11.53 -0.11
CA VAL A 52 3.77 -10.06 -0.13
C VAL A 52 2.37 -9.54 0.18
N GLU A 53 2.29 -8.56 1.07
CA GLU A 53 1.04 -7.93 1.48
C GLU A 53 0.71 -6.75 0.56
N PHE A 54 -0.45 -6.83 -0.06
CA PHE A 54 -1.04 -5.75 -0.84
C PHE A 54 -2.39 -5.36 -0.26
N PRO A 55 -2.85 -4.12 -0.42
CA PRO A 55 -4.22 -3.77 -0.10
C PRO A 55 -5.20 -4.70 -0.82
N ASP A 56 -6.17 -5.26 -0.09
CA ASP A 56 -7.09 -6.27 -0.62
C ASP A 56 -7.91 -5.78 -1.83
N PHE A 57 -8.23 -4.49 -1.85
CA PHE A 57 -8.97 -3.81 -2.92
C PHE A 57 -8.13 -3.56 -4.19
N TRP A 58 -6.82 -3.82 -4.18
CA TRP A 58 -6.01 -3.69 -5.39
C TRP A 58 -6.34 -4.79 -6.39
N SER A 59 -6.49 -4.39 -7.65
CA SER A 59 -6.58 -5.35 -8.76
C SER A 59 -5.26 -6.11 -8.90
N VAL A 60 -5.32 -7.28 -9.54
CA VAL A 60 -4.13 -8.06 -9.90
C VAL A 60 -3.17 -7.22 -10.75
N ASN A 61 -3.70 -6.40 -11.66
CA ASN A 61 -2.90 -5.49 -12.48
C ASN A 61 -2.12 -4.47 -11.63
N ALA A 62 -2.75 -3.88 -10.61
CA ALA A 62 -2.09 -2.93 -9.71
C ALA A 62 -0.93 -3.58 -8.92
N ALA A 63 -1.14 -4.80 -8.42
CA ALA A 63 -0.08 -5.55 -7.73
C ALA A 63 1.09 -5.86 -8.69
N ASN A 64 0.80 -6.27 -9.92
CA ASN A 64 1.81 -6.59 -10.92
C ASN A 64 2.67 -5.36 -11.32
N ILE A 65 2.05 -4.19 -11.48
CA ILE A 65 2.77 -2.94 -11.81
C ILE A 65 3.81 -2.60 -10.72
N VAL A 66 3.43 -2.71 -9.44
CA VAL A 66 4.34 -2.45 -8.31
C VAL A 66 5.54 -3.40 -8.30
N THR A 67 5.35 -4.64 -8.74
CA THR A 67 6.41 -5.65 -8.72
C THR A 67 7.30 -5.69 -9.97
N THR A 68 6.99 -4.90 -10.99
CA THR A 68 7.79 -4.83 -12.20
C THR A 68 8.95 -3.86 -11.99
N LYS A 69 10.18 -4.27 -12.34
CA LYS A 69 11.40 -3.45 -12.28
C LYS A 69 11.79 -2.90 -13.65
#